data_AF-A0A0G4HWA3-F1
#
_entry.id   AF-A0A0G4HWA3-F1
#
_cell.length_a   1.000
_cell.length_b   1.000
_cell.length_c   1.000
_cell.angle_alpha   90.00
_cell.angle_beta   90.00
_cell.angle_gamma   90.00
#
_symmetry.space_group_name_H-M   'P 1'
#
loop_
_entity.id
_entity.type
_entity.pdbx_description
1 polymer ?
#
loop_
_entity_poly.entity_id
_entity_poly.type
_entity_poly.pdbx_seq_one_letter_code
_entity_poly.pdbx_strand_id
1 'polypeptide(L)'
;MLGIGPSPSSALVSDAKKLESMGVAFLCIPCHTAHNFIEDVSKAVSIPVIDMVDLALLHVVETMGPSVSVGILASAGTVTSGLYQRRAARIAADLRIVCPTSDSQSEVSDATHGERGVKAGYTDERVRGILTKAAENLTLRGAQVVIAACTEVSIGMPTVPRLLPSSPLAPEAAVPVTKSSQPGSPSNGVHPSVTVLVLDPMRLMAEEALRRCGAHAAAQT
;
A
#
# COMPACT_ATOMS: atom_id res chain seq x y z
N MET A 1 3.84 16.99 4.66
CA MET A 1 3.24 16.69 3.34
C MET A 1 2.00 17.53 3.07
N LEU A 2 1.03 17.63 4.00
CA LEU A 2 -0.16 18.47 3.82
C LEU A 2 0.00 19.94 4.27
N GLY A 3 1.17 20.33 4.81
CA GLY A 3 1.45 21.70 5.26
C GLY A 3 0.77 22.13 6.56
N ILE A 4 -0.06 21.26 7.16
CA ILE A 4 -0.90 21.56 8.34
C ILE A 4 -0.24 21.22 9.69
N GLY A 5 1.05 20.90 9.73
CA GLY A 5 1.73 20.49 10.95
C GLY A 5 3.24 20.36 10.80
N PRO A 6 3.97 20.13 11.91
CA PRO A 6 5.42 19.97 11.87
C PRO A 6 5.82 18.78 11.00
N SER A 7 7.02 18.86 10.42
CA SER A 7 7.59 17.71 9.71
C SER A 7 7.89 16.59 10.72
N PRO A 8 7.51 15.33 10.43
CA PRO A 8 7.87 14.19 11.28
C PRO A 8 9.33 13.73 11.11
N SER A 9 10.09 14.30 10.16
CA SER A 9 11.44 13.83 9.81
C SER A 9 12.40 13.77 11.02
N SER A 10 12.42 14.80 11.86
CA SER A 10 13.31 14.83 13.03
C SER A 10 12.99 13.74 14.06
N ALA A 11 11.70 13.47 14.28
CA ALA A 11 11.25 12.39 15.16
C ALA A 11 11.63 11.02 14.57
N LEU A 12 11.38 10.81 13.27
CA LEU A 12 11.74 9.57 12.57
C LEU A 12 13.25 9.29 12.64
N VAL A 13 14.08 10.31 12.44
CA VAL A 13 15.55 10.21 12.55
C VAL A 13 15.98 9.89 13.98
N SER A 14 15.37 10.53 14.98
CA SER A 14 15.65 10.28 16.39
C SER A 14 15.31 8.83 16.78
N ASP A 15 14.14 8.36 16.37
CA ASP A 15 13.68 6.99 16.65
C ASP A 15 14.55 5.95 15.95
N ALA A 16 14.97 6.21 14.70
CA ALA A 16 15.85 5.32 13.95
C ALA A 16 17.20 5.13 14.65
N LYS A 17 17.85 6.23 15.10
CA LYS A 17 19.10 6.16 15.86
C LYS A 17 18.95 5.43 17.20
N LYS A 18 17.80 5.61 17.85
CA LYS A 18 17.50 4.91 19.11
C LYS A 18 17.32 3.41 18.88
N LEU A 19 16.65 3.00 17.81
CA LEU A 19 16.50 1.58 17.46
C LEU A 19 17.84 0.97 17.06
N GLU A 20 18.67 1.69 16.28
CA GLU A 20 20.03 1.26 15.95
C GLU A 20 20.88 1.02 17.20
N SER A 21 20.82 1.91 18.20
CA SER A 21 21.58 1.73 19.45
C SER A 21 21.11 0.55 20.30
N MET A 22 19.93 -0.02 20.01
CA MET A 22 19.43 -1.25 20.61
C MET A 22 19.97 -2.52 19.91
N GLY A 23 20.82 -2.38 18.89
CA GLY A 23 21.49 -3.50 18.22
C GLY A 23 20.65 -4.21 17.17
N VAL A 24 19.64 -3.55 16.59
CA VAL A 24 18.83 -4.13 15.52
C VAL A 24 19.63 -4.23 14.22
N ALA A 25 19.40 -5.30 13.44
CA ALA A 25 20.15 -5.55 12.21
C ALA A 25 19.71 -4.67 11.03
N PHE A 26 18.46 -4.18 11.04
CA PHE A 26 17.87 -3.32 10.01
C PHE A 26 16.58 -2.66 10.56
N LEU A 27 16.07 -1.67 9.83
CA LEU A 27 14.82 -0.96 10.15
C LEU A 27 13.73 -1.22 9.12
N CYS A 28 12.49 -1.24 9.58
CA CYS A 28 11.27 -1.23 8.76
C CYS A 28 10.41 -0.03 9.14
N ILE A 29 9.78 0.62 8.17
CA ILE A 29 8.87 1.75 8.41
C ILE A 29 7.46 1.32 8.00
N PRO A 30 6.57 0.88 8.92
CA PRO A 30 5.22 0.43 8.58
C PRO A 30 4.28 1.63 8.34
N CYS A 31 4.65 2.53 7.43
CA CYS A 31 3.83 3.68 7.03
C CYS A 31 4.27 4.19 5.66
N HIS A 32 3.39 4.10 4.66
CA HIS A 32 3.65 4.62 3.32
C HIS A 32 3.95 6.13 3.33
N THR A 33 3.17 6.91 4.07
CA THR A 33 3.36 8.36 4.14
C THR A 33 4.75 8.73 4.65
N ALA A 34 5.28 7.98 5.63
CA ALA A 34 6.59 8.21 6.24
C ALA A 34 7.76 7.92 5.29
N HIS A 35 7.56 7.12 4.23
CA HIS A 35 8.59 6.86 3.22
C HIS A 35 8.95 8.09 2.37
N ASN A 36 8.20 9.19 2.48
CA ASN A 36 8.67 10.48 1.96
C ASN A 36 9.95 10.97 2.66
N PHE A 37 10.26 10.46 3.87
CA PHE A 37 11.42 10.84 4.68
C PHE A 37 12.44 9.71 4.82
N ILE A 38 12.31 8.63 4.04
CA ILE A 38 13.20 7.47 4.18
C ILE A 38 14.65 7.81 3.87
N GLU A 39 14.92 8.77 2.98
CA GLU A 39 16.29 9.22 2.70
C GLU A 39 16.92 9.90 3.93
N ASP A 40 16.16 10.70 4.67
CA ASP A 40 16.64 11.34 5.91
C ASP A 40 16.96 10.28 6.97
N VAL A 41 16.07 9.30 7.12
CA VAL A 41 16.24 8.17 8.06
C VAL A 41 17.46 7.33 7.67
N SER A 42 17.59 6.96 6.39
CA SER A 42 18.66 6.09 5.90
C SER A 42 20.04 6.74 6.00
N LYS A 43 20.13 8.07 5.84
CA LYS A 43 21.40 8.81 6.02
C LYS A 43 21.81 8.95 7.49
N ALA A 44 20.86 8.78 8.41
CA ALA A 44 21.07 9.02 9.83
C ALA A 44 21.56 7.80 10.61
N VAL A 45 21.46 6.61 10.02
CA VAL A 45 21.87 5.33 10.61
C VAL A 45 22.83 4.59 9.68
N SER A 46 23.61 3.66 10.24
CA SER A 46 24.54 2.80 9.49
C SER A 46 23.93 1.46 9.07
N ILE A 47 22.83 1.06 9.71
CA ILE A 47 22.09 -0.16 9.40
C ILE A 47 21.13 0.01 8.20
N PRO A 48 20.82 -1.06 7.45
CA PRO A 48 19.88 -1.00 6.34
C PRO A 48 18.47 -0.57 6.77
N VAL A 49 17.79 0.19 5.91
CA VAL A 49 16.36 0.54 6.04
C VAL A 49 15.62 -0.09 4.86
N ILE A 50 14.58 -0.88 5.13
CA ILE A 50 13.76 -1.49 4.08
C ILE A 50 12.76 -0.45 3.54
N ASP A 51 12.84 -0.17 2.24
CA ASP A 51 11.88 0.68 1.52
C ASP A 51 10.71 -0.16 0.99
N MET A 52 9.57 -0.11 1.69
CA MET A 52 8.37 -0.86 1.34
C MET A 52 7.71 -0.35 0.05
N VAL A 53 7.91 0.92 -0.31
CA VAL A 53 7.33 1.50 -1.54
C VAL A 53 8.06 0.96 -2.76
N ASP A 54 9.39 0.99 -2.73
CA ASP A 54 10.21 0.44 -3.82
C ASP A 54 10.01 -1.08 -3.91
N LEU A 55 9.97 -1.79 -2.78
CA LEU A 55 9.69 -3.23 -2.74
C LEU A 55 8.37 -3.59 -3.43
N ALA A 56 7.29 -2.85 -3.16
CA ALA A 56 5.99 -3.11 -3.76
C ALA A 56 5.96 -2.82 -5.27
N LEU A 57 6.59 -1.73 -5.70
CA LEU A 57 6.65 -1.38 -7.13
C LEU A 57 7.53 -2.34 -7.92
N LEU A 58 8.68 -2.74 -7.37
CA LEU A 58 9.55 -3.75 -7.98
C LEU A 58 8.82 -5.08 -8.11
N HIS A 59 8.13 -5.53 -7.06
CA HIS A 59 7.34 -6.76 -7.12
C HIS A 59 6.27 -6.72 -8.23
N VAL A 60 5.59 -5.58 -8.40
CA VAL A 60 4.63 -5.41 -9.50
C VAL A 60 5.31 -5.48 -10.87
N VAL A 61 6.45 -4.82 -11.06
CA VAL A 61 7.19 -4.84 -12.33
C VAL A 61 7.70 -6.23 -12.66
N GLU A 62 8.24 -6.95 -11.67
CA GLU A 62 8.77 -8.31 -11.83
C GLU A 62 7.68 -9.32 -12.22
N THR A 63 6.47 -9.13 -11.70
CA THR A 63 5.36 -10.09 -11.89
C THR A 63 4.44 -9.75 -13.06
N MET A 64 4.25 -8.46 -13.36
CA MET A 64 3.30 -7.99 -14.36
C MET A 64 3.94 -7.24 -15.54
N GLY A 65 5.24 -6.94 -15.45
CA GLY A 65 6.00 -6.21 -16.46
C GLY A 65 6.08 -4.69 -16.21
N PRO A 66 6.97 -3.99 -16.93
CA PRO A 66 7.31 -2.59 -16.65
C PRO A 66 6.26 -1.56 -17.09
N SER A 67 5.29 -1.94 -17.93
CA SER A 67 4.29 -1.01 -18.52
C SER A 67 2.90 -1.10 -17.87
N VAL A 68 2.81 -1.76 -16.72
CA VAL A 68 1.57 -1.99 -15.98
C VAL A 68 1.01 -0.70 -15.38
N SER A 69 -0.32 -0.60 -15.31
CA SER A 69 -1.01 0.47 -14.59
C SER A 69 -1.34 0.05 -13.16
N VAL A 70 -0.85 0.82 -12.18
CA VAL A 70 -0.96 0.53 -10.74
C VAL A 70 -1.86 1.56 -10.06
N GLY A 71 -2.97 1.09 -9.51
CA GLY A 71 -3.86 1.87 -8.65
C GLY A 71 -3.26 2.05 -7.26
N ILE A 72 -3.34 3.25 -6.69
CA ILE A 72 -2.77 3.54 -5.37
C ILE A 72 -3.89 3.90 -4.40
N LEU A 73 -4.25 2.98 -3.51
CA LEU A 73 -5.23 3.21 -2.46
C LEU A 73 -4.52 3.69 -1.20
N ALA A 74 -4.43 5.01 -1.01
CA ALA A 74 -3.55 5.61 -0.01
C ALA A 74 -4.19 6.76 0.79
N SER A 75 -3.48 7.18 1.84
CA SER A 75 -3.79 8.42 2.55
C SER A 75 -3.64 9.65 1.63
N ALA A 76 -4.35 10.74 1.93
CA ALA A 76 -4.21 11.99 1.20
C ALA A 76 -2.76 12.51 1.22
N GLY A 77 -2.05 12.34 2.34
CA GLY A 77 -0.64 12.70 2.44
C GLY A 77 0.25 11.95 1.44
N THR A 78 0.00 10.66 1.21
CA THR A 78 0.74 9.85 0.23
C THR A 78 0.43 10.31 -1.19
N VAL A 79 -0.85 10.49 -1.54
CA VAL A 79 -1.26 10.93 -2.89
C VAL A 79 -0.74 12.33 -3.21
N THR A 80 -1.00 13.31 -2.33
CA THR A 80 -0.57 14.71 -2.55
C THR A 80 0.95 14.84 -2.59
N SER A 81 1.67 14.01 -1.83
CA SER A 81 3.12 14.03 -1.87
C SER A 81 3.69 13.52 -3.20
N GLY A 82 2.92 12.84 -4.06
CA GLY A 82 3.43 12.27 -5.31
C GLY A 82 4.44 11.13 -5.10
N LEU A 83 4.43 10.49 -3.91
CA LEU A 83 5.43 9.51 -3.51
C LEU A 83 5.53 8.36 -4.52
N TYR A 84 4.41 7.71 -4.81
CA TYR A 84 4.37 6.57 -5.73
C TYR A 84 4.70 6.95 -7.17
N GLN A 85 4.26 8.12 -7.63
CA GLN A 85 4.57 8.62 -8.98
C GLN A 85 6.08 8.85 -9.15
N ARG A 86 6.72 9.50 -8.17
CA ARG A 86 8.18 9.72 -8.22
C ARG A 86 8.96 8.42 -8.15
N ARG A 87 8.54 7.47 -7.31
CA ARG A 87 9.22 6.17 -7.19
C ARG A 87 9.03 5.32 -8.45
N ALA A 88 7.81 5.26 -9.00
CA ALA A 88 7.52 4.54 -10.22
C ALA A 88 8.37 5.03 -11.41
N ALA A 89 8.48 6.36 -11.58
CA ALA A 89 9.30 6.96 -12.64
C ALA A 89 10.80 6.61 -12.56
N ARG A 90 11.31 6.29 -11.36
CA ARG A 90 12.69 5.81 -11.17
C ARG A 90 12.85 4.32 -11.48
N ILE A 91 11.79 3.53 -11.30
CA ILE A 91 11.80 2.07 -11.44
C ILE A 91 11.59 1.63 -12.90
N ALA A 92 10.60 2.20 -13.59
CA ALA A 92 10.32 1.85 -14.98
C ALA A 92 9.60 3.01 -15.71
N ALA A 93 10.04 3.32 -16.94
CA ALA A 93 9.57 4.48 -17.70
C ALA A 93 8.06 4.42 -18.03
N ASP A 94 7.54 3.23 -18.29
CA ASP A 94 6.14 3.02 -18.70
C ASP A 94 5.20 2.61 -17.55
N LEU A 95 5.72 2.58 -16.31
CA LEU A 95 4.94 2.21 -15.13
C LEU A 95 3.98 3.35 -14.76
N ARG A 96 2.69 3.11 -14.92
CA ARG A 96 1.66 4.14 -14.75
C ARG A 96 1.04 4.08 -13.37
N ILE A 97 0.91 5.23 -12.72
CA ILE A 97 0.23 5.36 -11.42
C ILE A 97 -1.16 5.96 -11.60
N VAL A 98 -2.17 5.27 -11.10
CA VAL A 98 -3.57 5.72 -11.07
C VAL A 98 -3.93 6.06 -9.62
N CYS A 99 -4.18 7.34 -9.32
CA CYS A 99 -4.62 7.79 -8.00
C CYS A 99 -6.14 7.94 -7.93
N PRO A 100 -6.79 7.85 -6.75
CA PRO A 100 -8.22 8.05 -6.58
C PRO A 100 -8.67 9.43 -7.07
N THR A 101 -9.96 9.57 -7.42
CA THR A 101 -10.56 10.89 -7.65
C THR A 101 -10.65 11.67 -6.33
N SER A 102 -10.90 12.99 -6.37
CA SER A 102 -11.09 13.79 -5.16
C SER A 102 -12.11 13.19 -4.19
N ASP A 103 -13.26 12.79 -4.72
CA ASP A 103 -14.38 12.29 -3.93
C ASP A 103 -14.05 10.94 -3.32
N SER A 104 -13.47 10.04 -4.13
CA SER A 104 -12.99 8.75 -3.64
C SER A 104 -11.87 8.91 -2.62
N GLN A 105 -10.96 9.87 -2.80
CA GLN A 105 -9.90 10.17 -1.84
C GLN A 105 -10.46 10.68 -0.50
N SER A 106 -11.53 11.47 -0.53
CA SER A 106 -12.22 11.93 0.67
C SER A 106 -12.86 10.76 1.42
N GLU A 107 -13.60 9.88 0.72
CA GLU A 107 -14.19 8.67 1.29
C GLU A 107 -13.12 7.75 1.91
N VAL A 108 -12.00 7.52 1.21
CA VAL A 108 -10.87 6.71 1.71
C VAL A 108 -10.23 7.34 2.94
N SER A 109 -10.11 8.67 2.97
CA SER A 109 -9.55 9.39 4.13
C SER A 109 -10.47 9.27 5.34
N ASP A 110 -11.79 9.35 5.16
CA ASP A 110 -12.76 9.10 6.23
C ASP A 110 -12.72 7.64 6.72
N ALA A 111 -12.68 6.66 5.81
CA ALA A 111 -12.62 5.25 6.16
C ALA A 111 -11.33 4.86 6.88
N THR A 112 -10.23 5.56 6.65
CA THR A 112 -8.93 5.25 7.27
C THR A 112 -8.66 6.10 8.52
N HIS A 113 -8.86 7.42 8.46
CA HIS A 113 -8.45 8.40 9.47
C HIS A 113 -9.61 9.17 10.11
N GLY A 114 -10.85 9.01 9.62
CA GLY A 114 -12.03 9.64 10.21
C GLY A 114 -12.38 9.10 11.60
N GLU A 115 -13.32 9.74 12.28
CA GLU A 115 -13.75 9.37 13.65
C GLU A 115 -14.26 7.93 13.75
N ARG A 116 -14.81 7.40 12.65
CA ARG A 116 -15.24 6.00 12.51
C ARG A 116 -14.37 5.20 11.56
N GLY A 117 -13.11 5.60 11.37
CA GLY A 117 -12.15 4.94 10.48
C GLY A 117 -11.33 3.85 11.16
N VAL A 118 -10.52 3.15 10.37
CA VAL A 118 -9.62 2.07 10.83
C VAL A 118 -8.67 2.54 11.93
N LYS A 119 -8.12 3.75 11.81
CA LYS A 119 -7.21 4.30 12.81
C LYS A 119 -7.85 4.49 14.18
N ALA A 120 -9.17 4.66 14.22
CA ALA A 120 -9.98 4.72 15.45
C ALA A 120 -10.48 3.34 15.91
N GLY A 121 -10.06 2.25 15.24
CA GLY A 121 -10.39 0.87 15.59
C GLY A 121 -11.60 0.28 14.87
N TYR A 122 -12.17 0.97 13.87
CA TYR A 122 -13.33 0.50 13.13
C TYR A 122 -12.94 -0.25 11.86
N THR A 123 -13.34 -1.52 11.75
CA THR A 123 -13.16 -2.37 10.55
C THR A 123 -14.48 -2.99 10.11
N ASP A 124 -15.57 -2.24 10.29
CA ASP A 124 -16.94 -2.69 9.99
C ASP A 124 -17.25 -2.67 8.48
N GLU A 125 -18.46 -3.10 8.12
CA GLU A 125 -18.90 -3.18 6.73
C GLU A 125 -18.84 -1.85 5.99
N ARG A 126 -19.03 -0.74 6.70
CA ARG A 126 -18.96 0.60 6.12
C ARG A 126 -17.55 0.89 5.64
N VAL A 127 -16.55 0.66 6.49
CA VAL A 127 -15.13 0.83 6.15
C VAL A 127 -14.75 -0.08 4.99
N ARG A 128 -15.09 -1.37 5.08
CA ARG A 128 -14.82 -2.36 4.03
C ARG A 128 -15.44 -1.98 2.70
N GLY A 129 -16.70 -1.55 2.71
CA GLY A 129 -17.45 -1.15 1.51
C GLY A 129 -16.84 0.08 0.83
N ILE A 130 -16.43 1.08 1.61
CA ILE A 130 -15.77 2.29 1.08
C ILE A 130 -14.44 1.94 0.41
N LEU A 131 -13.58 1.17 1.10
CA LEU A 131 -12.27 0.80 0.56
C LEU A 131 -12.38 -0.09 -0.69
N THR A 132 -13.34 -1.03 -0.69
CA THR A 132 -13.63 -1.88 -1.85
C THR A 132 -14.07 -1.05 -3.05
N LYS A 133 -15.05 -0.15 -2.86
CA LYS A 133 -15.55 0.74 -3.92
C LYS A 133 -14.46 1.64 -4.49
N ALA A 134 -13.54 2.12 -3.64
CA ALA A 134 -12.40 2.91 -4.09
C ALA A 134 -11.43 2.09 -4.94
N ALA A 135 -11.16 0.84 -4.56
CA ALA A 135 -10.32 -0.08 -5.34
C ALA A 135 -10.97 -0.48 -6.69
N GLU A 136 -12.29 -0.69 -6.71
CA GLU A 136 -13.07 -0.88 -7.94
C GLU A 136 -12.99 0.35 -8.85
N ASN A 137 -13.10 1.56 -8.31
CA ASN A 137 -12.99 2.80 -9.07
C ASN A 137 -11.62 2.95 -9.74
N LEU A 138 -10.53 2.59 -9.05
CA LEU A 138 -9.19 2.56 -9.62
C LEU A 138 -9.10 1.57 -10.79
N THR A 139 -9.69 0.39 -10.62
CA THR A 139 -9.73 -0.66 -11.66
C THR A 139 -10.51 -0.21 -12.89
N LEU A 140 -11.69 0.39 -12.71
CA LEU A 140 -12.49 0.98 -13.79
C LEU A 140 -11.76 2.11 -14.53
N ARG A 141 -10.78 2.75 -13.89
CA ARG A 141 -9.92 3.79 -14.48
C ARG A 141 -8.64 3.24 -15.08
N GLY A 142 -8.55 1.92 -15.25
CA GLY A 142 -7.48 1.25 -15.97
C GLY A 142 -6.33 0.75 -15.10
N ALA A 143 -6.45 0.75 -13.77
CA ALA A 143 -5.52 0.03 -12.92
C ALA A 143 -5.67 -1.48 -13.13
N GLN A 144 -4.56 -2.18 -13.33
CA GLN A 144 -4.49 -3.63 -13.48
C GLN A 144 -4.21 -4.33 -12.14
N VAL A 145 -3.61 -3.60 -11.21
CA VAL A 145 -3.37 -3.99 -9.82
C VAL A 145 -3.54 -2.76 -8.94
N VAL A 146 -4.04 -2.95 -7.73
CA VAL A 146 -4.16 -1.90 -6.71
C VAL A 146 -3.19 -2.21 -5.58
N ILE A 147 -2.37 -1.23 -5.19
CA ILE A 147 -1.54 -1.31 -4.00
C ILE A 147 -2.31 -0.70 -2.82
N ALA A 148 -2.44 -1.44 -1.73
CA ALA A 148 -2.89 -0.94 -0.43
C ALA A 148 -1.81 -0.05 0.19
N ALA A 149 -1.68 1.18 -0.33
CA ALA A 149 -0.65 2.15 0.00
C ALA A 149 -0.97 2.98 1.27
N CYS A 150 -1.63 2.36 2.24
CA CYS A 150 -1.85 2.83 3.59
C CYS A 150 -1.99 1.59 4.48
N THR A 151 -1.27 1.53 5.59
CA THR A 151 -1.29 0.32 6.45
C THR A 151 -2.66 0.06 7.07
N GLU A 152 -3.46 1.10 7.26
CA GLU A 152 -4.87 1.03 7.65
C GLU A 152 -5.75 0.38 6.57
N VAL A 153 -5.42 0.54 5.28
CA VAL A 153 -6.17 -0.11 4.19
C VAL A 153 -6.00 -1.62 4.24
N SER A 154 -4.78 -2.11 4.53
CA SER A 154 -4.50 -3.55 4.70
C SER A 154 -5.31 -4.17 5.83
N ILE A 155 -5.72 -3.38 6.84
CA ILE A 155 -6.54 -3.82 7.96
C ILE A 155 -8.04 -3.70 7.63
N GLY A 156 -8.45 -2.57 7.03
CA GLY A 156 -9.85 -2.24 6.78
C GLY A 156 -10.47 -2.98 5.60
N MET A 157 -9.66 -3.62 4.77
CA MET A 157 -10.12 -4.41 3.62
C MET A 157 -9.48 -5.80 3.71
N PRO A 158 -10.24 -6.91 3.56
CA PRO A 158 -9.64 -8.22 3.46
C PRO A 158 -8.78 -8.27 2.20
N THR A 159 -7.46 -8.14 2.38
CA THR A 159 -6.50 -8.30 1.30
C THR A 159 -6.46 -9.79 0.96
N VAL A 160 -6.75 -10.12 -0.30
CA VAL A 160 -6.62 -11.51 -0.75
C VAL A 160 -5.13 -11.83 -0.76
N PRO A 161 -4.67 -12.89 -0.08
CA PRO A 161 -3.27 -13.28 -0.11
C PRO A 161 -2.95 -13.86 -1.49
N ARG A 162 -2.60 -13.00 -2.45
CA ARG A 162 -1.91 -13.43 -3.66
C ARG A 162 -0.64 -12.60 -3.82
N LEU A 163 0.50 -13.30 -3.72
CA LEU A 163 1.66 -12.91 -4.50
C LEU A 163 1.17 -12.91 -5.95
N LEU A 164 1.40 -11.80 -6.66
CA LEU A 164 1.08 -11.74 -8.08
C LEU A 164 1.75 -12.96 -8.73
N PRO A 165 1.04 -13.78 -9.52
CA PRO A 165 1.65 -14.94 -10.14
C PRO A 165 2.85 -14.47 -10.95
N SER A 166 3.94 -15.23 -10.91
CA SER A 166 5.22 -14.94 -11.60
C SER A 166 5.12 -14.99 -13.14
N SER A 167 3.91 -15.04 -13.70
CA SER A 167 3.65 -15.07 -15.13
C SER A 167 2.39 -14.24 -15.47
N PRO A 168 2.43 -13.40 -16.52
CA PRO A 168 1.33 -12.53 -16.94
C PRO A 168 0.13 -13.28 -17.58
N LEU A 169 0.12 -14.62 -17.58
CA LEU A 169 -0.87 -15.43 -18.28
C LEU A 169 -1.48 -16.49 -17.36
N ALA A 170 -2.39 -16.07 -16.48
CA ALA A 170 -3.46 -16.94 -15.98
C ALA A 170 -4.63 -16.07 -15.48
N PRO A 171 -5.67 -15.85 -16.30
CA PRO A 171 -6.90 -15.19 -15.84
C PRO A 171 -7.73 -16.06 -14.88
N GLU A 172 -7.32 -17.30 -14.63
CA GLU A 172 -8.00 -18.22 -13.72
C GLU A 172 -7.34 -18.21 -12.34
N ALA A 173 -7.76 -17.25 -11.52
CA ALA A 173 -8.11 -17.44 -10.10
C ALA A 173 -8.22 -16.09 -9.35
N ALA A 174 -8.69 -15.07 -10.05
CA ALA A 174 -9.17 -13.86 -9.42
C ALA A 174 -10.49 -14.22 -8.70
N VAL A 175 -10.46 -14.38 -7.37
CA VAL A 175 -11.70 -14.58 -6.61
C VAL A 175 -12.34 -13.21 -6.45
N PRO A 176 -13.59 -13.03 -6.89
CA PRO A 176 -14.27 -11.75 -6.83
C PRO A 176 -14.41 -11.29 -5.37
N VAL A 177 -14.17 -10.01 -5.11
CA VAL A 177 -14.79 -9.34 -3.96
C VAL A 177 -16.28 -9.24 -4.30
N THR A 178 -17.05 -10.29 -4.01
CA THR A 178 -18.48 -10.30 -4.28
C THR A 178 -19.19 -9.45 -3.25
N LYS A 179 -20.05 -8.53 -3.70
CA LYS A 179 -21.02 -7.83 -2.86
C LYS A 179 -21.76 -8.84 -2.00
N SER A 180 -21.67 -8.73 -0.67
CA SER A 180 -22.59 -9.45 0.21
C SER A 180 -23.98 -8.85 0.04
N SER A 181 -24.91 -9.63 -0.54
CA SER A 181 -26.30 -9.24 -0.73
C SER A 181 -27.01 -9.05 0.62
N GLN A 182 -27.54 -7.85 0.88
CA GLN A 182 -28.63 -7.64 1.85
C GLN A 182 -29.98 -7.72 1.11
N PRO A 183 -31.04 -8.28 1.71
CA PRO A 183 -32.35 -8.34 1.09
C PRO A 183 -33.10 -7.00 1.27
N GLY A 184 -33.41 -6.33 0.15
CA GLY A 184 -34.45 -5.29 0.09
C GLY A 184 -33.97 -3.88 -0.29
N SER A 185 -33.92 -3.58 -1.58
CA SER A 185 -34.28 -2.27 -2.18
C SER A 185 -34.20 -2.34 -3.71
N PRO A 186 -34.99 -1.53 -4.46
CA PRO A 186 -35.23 -1.77 -5.88
C PRO A 186 -34.06 -1.34 -6.77
N SER A 187 -33.96 -2.06 -7.89
CA SER A 187 -32.90 -2.14 -8.89
C SER A 187 -32.28 -0.81 -9.33
N ASN A 188 -30.96 -0.71 -9.19
CA ASN A 188 -30.11 0.10 -10.07
C ASN A 188 -28.98 -0.80 -10.61
N GLY A 189 -28.88 -0.88 -11.93
CA GLY A 189 -27.83 -1.50 -12.76
C GLY A 189 -26.93 -2.54 -12.10
N VAL A 190 -27.06 -3.81 -12.51
CA VAL A 190 -26.04 -4.83 -12.27
C VAL A 190 -24.80 -4.46 -13.09
N HIS A 191 -23.89 -3.69 -12.49
CA HIS A 191 -22.54 -3.53 -13.03
C HIS A 191 -21.83 -4.89 -12.98
N PRO A 192 -21.10 -5.28 -14.05
CA PRO A 192 -20.35 -6.54 -14.06
C PRO A 192 -19.41 -6.59 -12.85
N SER A 193 -19.29 -7.76 -12.22
CA SER A 193 -18.41 -7.97 -11.06
C SER A 193 -16.96 -7.73 -11.47
N VAL A 194 -16.43 -6.56 -11.10
CA VAL A 194 -15.02 -6.20 -11.34
C VAL A 194 -14.18 -6.97 -10.32
N THR A 195 -13.28 -7.85 -10.78
CA THR A 195 -12.34 -8.47 -9.86
C THR A 195 -11.16 -7.54 -9.64
N VAL A 196 -10.90 -7.20 -8.38
CA VAL A 196 -9.82 -6.29 -7.99
C VAL A 196 -8.65 -7.08 -7.44
N LEU A 197 -7.49 -6.92 -8.06
CA LEU A 197 -6.23 -7.48 -7.58
C LEU A 197 -5.58 -6.50 -6.62
N VAL A 198 -5.51 -6.83 -5.33
CA VAL A 198 -4.93 -5.96 -4.30
C VAL A 198 -3.62 -6.55 -3.78
N LEU A 199 -2.54 -5.78 -3.91
CA LEU A 199 -1.24 -6.05 -3.30
C LEU A 199 -1.15 -5.35 -1.94
N ASP A 200 -0.73 -6.09 -0.92
CA ASP A 200 -0.43 -5.56 0.42
C ASP A 200 1.09 -5.45 0.66
N PRO A 201 1.66 -4.24 0.63
CA PRO A 201 3.10 -4.03 0.83
C PRO A 201 3.60 -4.45 2.21
N MET A 202 2.75 -4.48 3.24
CA MET A 202 3.14 -4.94 4.57
C MET A 202 3.58 -6.39 4.57
N ARG A 203 2.93 -7.22 3.75
CA ARG A 203 3.28 -8.63 3.61
C ARG A 203 4.63 -8.81 2.92
N LEU A 204 4.87 -8.07 1.84
CA LEU A 204 6.17 -8.09 1.16
C LEU A 204 7.30 -7.64 2.09
N MET A 205 7.06 -6.57 2.87
CA MET A 205 8.04 -6.07 3.84
C MET A 205 8.32 -7.11 4.94
N ALA A 206 7.30 -7.83 5.41
CA ALA A 206 7.48 -8.91 6.37
C ALA A 206 8.29 -10.08 5.79
N GLU A 207 8.02 -10.48 4.56
CA GLU A 207 8.77 -11.54 3.85
C GLU A 207 10.24 -11.13 3.63
N GLU A 208 10.49 -9.87 3.24
CA GLU A 208 11.83 -9.28 3.14
C GLU A 208 12.56 -9.29 4.49
N ALA A 209 11.89 -8.85 5.56
CA ALA A 209 12.46 -8.83 6.90
C ALA A 209 12.84 -10.24 7.37
N LEU A 210 11.97 -11.23 7.18
CA LEU A 210 12.24 -12.63 7.53
C LEU A 210 13.44 -13.19 6.76
N ARG A 211 13.54 -12.90 5.45
CA ARG A 211 14.68 -13.32 4.63
C ARG A 211 15.98 -12.72 5.13
N ARG A 212 15.99 -11.43 5.50
CA ARG A 212 17.17 -10.75 6.06
C ARG A 212 17.54 -11.29 7.43
N CYS A 213 16.57 -11.59 8.29
CA CYS A 213 16.83 -12.25 9.57
C CYS A 213 17.54 -13.60 9.37
N GLY A 214 17.07 -14.42 8.42
CA GLY A 214 17.71 -15.70 8.08
C GLY A 214 19.15 -15.53 7.56
N ALA A 215 19.37 -14.58 6.65
CA ALA A 215 20.70 -14.29 6.12
C ALA A 215 21.66 -13.73 7.18
N HIS A 216 21.16 -12.89 8.09
CA HIS A 216 21.94 -12.32 9.18
C HIS A 216 22.35 -13.38 10.20
N ALA A 217 21.43 -14.28 10.57
CA ALA A 217 21.73 -15.40 11.47
C ALA A 217 22.82 -16.32 10.88
N ALA A 218 22.76 -16.61 9.57
CA ALA A 218 23.76 -17.43 8.89
C ALA A 218 25.16 -16.76 8.77
N ALA A 219 25.23 -15.43 8.80
CA ALA A 219 26.50 -14.68 8.73
C ALA A 219 27.21 -14.56 10.09
N GLN A 220 26.55 -14.94 11.18
CA GLN A 220 27.10 -14.88 12.55
C GLN A 220 27.57 -16.25 13.08
N THR A 221 27.38 -17.32 12.31
CA THR A 221 27.83 -18.70 12.60
C THR A 221 29.13 -19.01 11.88
#